data_AF-A0AAU8JQF4-F1
#
_entry.id   AF-A0AAU8JQF4-F1
#
_cell.length_a   1.000
_cell.length_b   1.000
_cell.length_c   1.000
_cell.angle_alpha   90.00
_cell.angle_beta   90.00
_cell.angle_gamma   90.00
#
_symmetry.space_group_name_H-M   'P 1'
#
loop_
_entity.id
_entity.type
_entity.pdbx_description
1 polymer ?
#
loop_
_entity_poly.entity_id
_entity_poly.type
_entity_poly.pdbx_seq_one_letter_code
_entity_poly.pdbx_strand_id
1 'polypeptide(L)'
;MQDHLRQVAGGQRSLAGLFHGYSACAGRGPGIAPAEDPYELTGSVRLDVPDDRRPGIVRKLRDALGAEGFRIGEDPESAAGDPSAPPTDAFQAVHEGEQVEDCYTVDVRSAKPGLGVALAVTLPCLEPPAGATSAP
;
A
#
# COMPACT_ATOMS: atom_id res chain seq x y z
N MET A 1 -1.81 -1.71 11.44
CA MET A 1 -1.87 -0.63 10.44
C MET A 1 -3.14 -0.64 9.58
N GLN A 2 -3.44 -1.71 8.84
CA GLN A 2 -4.60 -1.74 7.93
C GLN A 2 -5.96 -1.51 8.64
N ASP A 3 -6.19 -2.13 9.82
CA ASP A 3 -7.39 -1.89 10.63
C ASP A 3 -7.51 -0.44 11.13
N HIS A 4 -6.38 0.23 11.36
CA HIS A 4 -6.32 1.62 11.79
C HIS A 4 -6.70 2.57 10.65
N LEU A 5 -6.08 2.38 9.47
CA LEU A 5 -6.43 3.14 8.25
C LEU A 5 -7.91 3.01 7.88
N ARG A 6 -8.48 1.83 8.10
CA ARG A 6 -9.92 1.60 7.92
C ARG A 6 -10.77 2.48 8.85
N GLN A 7 -10.40 2.56 10.14
CA GLN A 7 -11.13 3.41 11.10
C GLN A 7 -11.03 4.88 10.72
N VAL A 8 -9.85 5.34 10.32
CA VAL A 8 -9.64 6.70 9.81
C VAL A 8 -10.57 7.00 8.63
N ALA A 9 -10.69 6.08 7.68
CA ALA A 9 -11.54 6.26 6.50
C ALA A 9 -13.05 6.20 6.79
N GLY A 10 -13.49 5.78 7.98
CA GLY A 10 -14.91 5.68 8.34
C GLY A 10 -15.73 4.71 7.47
N GLY A 11 -15.07 3.82 6.73
CA GLY A 11 -15.71 2.87 5.82
C GLY A 11 -16.19 1.61 6.52
N GLN A 12 -17.33 1.06 6.10
CA GLN A 12 -17.73 -0.30 6.45
C GLN A 12 -16.76 -1.30 5.78
N ARG A 13 -16.54 -2.46 6.43
CA ARG A 13 -15.80 -3.59 5.84
C ARG A 13 -16.34 -3.86 4.43
N SER A 14 -15.53 -3.62 3.40
CA SER A 14 -15.68 -4.43 2.20
C SER A 14 -15.06 -5.79 2.53
N LEU A 15 -15.86 -6.86 2.42
CA LEU A 15 -15.37 -8.25 2.48
C LEU A 15 -14.49 -8.63 1.27
N ALA A 16 -14.21 -7.68 0.37
CA ALA A 16 -13.33 -7.86 -0.78
C ALA A 16 -11.86 -7.95 -0.34
N GLY A 17 -11.49 -9.13 0.14
CA GLY A 17 -10.18 -9.75 0.02
C GLY A 17 -9.03 -8.97 0.63
N LEU A 18 -8.61 -9.40 1.82
CA LEU A 18 -7.21 -9.20 2.22
C LEU A 18 -6.36 -9.98 1.21
N PHE A 19 -5.64 -9.27 0.33
CA PHE A 19 -4.73 -9.91 -0.63
C PHE A 19 -3.31 -9.78 -0.10
N HIS A 20 -2.62 -10.92 0.04
CA HIS A 20 -1.19 -10.95 0.29
C HIS A 20 -0.46 -11.27 -1.01
N GLY A 21 0.46 -10.42 -1.42
CA GLY A 21 1.37 -10.64 -2.53
C GLY A 21 2.80 -10.80 -2.02
N TYR A 22 3.53 -11.73 -2.64
CA TYR A 22 4.97 -11.94 -2.43
C TYR A 22 5.67 -11.56 -3.74
N SER A 23 6.14 -10.32 -3.83
CA SER A 23 6.82 -9.83 -5.04
C SER A 23 8.33 -9.86 -4.88
N ALA A 24 9.04 -9.97 -6.00
CA ALA A 24 10.47 -9.75 -6.01
C ALA A 24 10.78 -8.33 -5.53
N CYS A 25 11.81 -8.21 -4.71
CA CYS A 25 12.34 -6.94 -4.24
C CYS A 25 12.57 -5.91 -5.36
N ALA A 26 12.26 -4.64 -5.06
CA ALA A 26 12.60 -3.50 -5.91
C ALA A 26 14.03 -3.61 -6.50
N GLY A 27 14.14 -3.52 -7.83
CA GLY A 27 15.39 -3.65 -8.57
C GLY A 27 15.72 -5.05 -9.11
N ARG A 28 14.97 -6.11 -8.72
CA ARG A 28 15.12 -7.47 -9.28
C ARG A 28 14.21 -7.78 -10.47
N GLY A 29 13.39 -6.81 -10.90
CA GLY A 29 12.44 -6.95 -12.01
C GLY A 29 11.03 -7.37 -11.56
N PRO A 30 10.03 -7.28 -12.45
CA PRO A 30 8.65 -7.61 -12.10
C PRO A 30 8.48 -9.13 -11.92
N GLY A 31 7.79 -9.57 -10.88
CA GLY A 31 7.45 -10.99 -10.71
C GLY A 31 7.19 -11.41 -9.26
N ILE A 32 6.71 -12.65 -9.10
CA ILE A 32 6.62 -13.33 -7.81
C ILE A 32 8.03 -13.79 -7.43
N ALA A 33 8.46 -13.50 -6.19
CA ALA A 33 9.76 -13.95 -5.72
C ALA A 33 9.83 -15.49 -5.64
N PRO A 34 10.93 -16.12 -6.08
CA PRO A 34 11.22 -17.51 -5.75
C PRO A 34 11.21 -17.74 -4.24
N ALA A 35 10.83 -18.94 -3.80
CA ALA A 35 10.70 -19.26 -2.36
C ALA A 35 11.99 -19.08 -1.55
N GLU A 36 13.14 -19.13 -2.22
CA GLU A 36 14.48 -19.01 -1.63
C GLU A 36 15.07 -17.59 -1.74
N ASP A 37 14.36 -16.69 -2.43
CA ASP A 37 14.82 -15.33 -2.66
C ASP A 37 14.16 -14.34 -1.68
N PRO A 38 14.84 -13.22 -1.37
CA PRO A 38 14.22 -12.11 -0.66
C PRO A 38 13.01 -11.57 -1.40
N TYR A 39 11.98 -11.20 -0.65
CA TYR A 39 10.69 -10.79 -1.20
C TYR A 39 10.12 -9.58 -0.45
N GLU A 40 9.26 -8.84 -1.13
CA GLU A 40 8.41 -7.81 -0.52
C GLU A 40 7.05 -8.43 -0.22
N LEU A 41 6.59 -8.28 1.02
CA LEU A 41 5.26 -8.68 1.43
C LEU A 41 4.31 -7.49 1.32
N THR A 42 3.31 -7.60 0.44
CA THR A 42 2.28 -6.58 0.31
C THR A 42 0.93 -7.11 0.79
N GLY A 43 0.36 -6.47 1.80
CA GLY A 43 -1.04 -6.67 2.20
C GLY A 43 -1.93 -5.57 1.61
N SER A 44 -2.95 -5.95 0.83
CA SER A 44 -3.91 -5.01 0.24
C SER A 44 -5.31 -5.17 0.81
N VAL A 45 -6.00 -4.04 1.00
CA VAL A 45 -7.41 -3.96 1.40
C VAL A 45 -8.14 -2.95 0.52
N ARG A 46 -9.43 -3.22 0.27
CA ARG A 46 -10.33 -2.30 -0.42
C ARG A 46 -11.37 -1.75 0.53
N LEU A 47 -11.54 -0.44 0.53
CA LEU A 47 -12.60 0.26 1.25
C LEU A 47 -13.75 0.52 0.29
N ASP A 48 -14.95 0.14 0.72
CA ASP A 48 -16.18 0.44 -0.01
C ASP A 48 -16.53 1.92 0.23
N VAL A 49 -16.18 2.75 -0.76
CA VAL A 49 -16.36 4.20 -0.70
C VAL A 49 -17.08 4.65 -1.97
N PRO A 50 -18.25 5.31 -1.87
CA PRO A 50 -18.95 5.88 -3.01
C PRO A 50 -18.06 6.83 -3.82
N ASP A 51 -18.21 6.84 -5.14
CA ASP A 51 -17.33 7.58 -6.05
C ASP A 51 -17.22 9.08 -5.69
N ASP A 52 -18.33 9.69 -5.25
CA ASP A 52 -18.43 11.10 -4.84
C ASP A 52 -17.67 11.42 -3.55
N ARG A 53 -17.40 10.41 -2.71
CA ARG A 53 -16.71 10.56 -1.44
C ARG A 53 -15.22 10.21 -1.50
N ARG A 54 -14.76 9.53 -2.55
CA ARG A 54 -13.37 9.05 -2.67
C ARG A 54 -12.33 10.16 -2.48
N PRO A 55 -12.42 11.34 -3.12
CA PRO A 55 -11.39 12.37 -2.96
C PRO A 55 -11.27 12.85 -1.51
N GLY A 56 -12.41 12.97 -0.82
CA GLY A 56 -12.46 13.35 0.60
C GLY A 56 -11.85 12.29 1.51
N ILE A 57 -12.06 11.00 1.23
CA ILE A 57 -11.47 9.90 1.99
C ILE A 57 -9.96 9.80 1.75
N VAL A 58 -9.49 9.91 0.51
CA VAL A 58 -8.06 9.92 0.16
C VAL A 58 -7.36 11.06 0.90
N ARG A 59 -7.93 12.27 0.87
CA ARG A 59 -7.39 13.41 1.62
C ARG A 59 -7.34 13.15 3.13
N LYS A 60 -8.40 12.60 3.71
CA LYS A 60 -8.44 12.27 5.14
C LYS A 60 -7.38 11.24 5.53
N LEU A 61 -7.15 10.23 4.70
CA LEU A 61 -6.08 9.24 4.89
C LEU A 61 -4.70 9.89 4.82
N ARG A 62 -4.49 10.78 3.85
CA ARG A 62 -3.25 11.56 3.71
C ARG A 62 -2.96 12.39 4.96
N ASP A 63 -3.94 13.15 5.42
CA ASP A 63 -3.80 14.03 6.59
C ASP A 63 -3.55 13.22 7.87
N ALA A 64 -4.26 12.09 8.06
CA ALA A 64 -4.06 11.21 9.21
C ALA A 64 -2.65 10.60 9.24
N LEU A 65 -2.21 10.01 8.11
CA LEU A 65 -0.87 9.43 8.00
C LEU A 65 0.22 10.48 8.23
N GLY A 66 0.05 11.69 7.69
CA GLY A 66 0.97 12.79 7.95
C GLY A 66 1.04 13.18 9.43
N ALA A 67 -0.11 13.21 10.12
CA ALA A 67 -0.16 13.48 11.56
C ALA A 67 0.47 12.36 12.42
N GLU A 68 0.52 11.14 11.89
CA GLU A 68 1.19 9.98 12.52
C GLU A 68 2.70 9.93 12.24
N GLY A 69 3.24 10.93 11.53
CA GLY A 69 4.67 11.04 11.26
C GLY A 69 5.14 10.32 9.99
N PHE A 70 4.22 9.86 9.14
CA PHE A 70 4.60 9.32 7.84
C PHE A 70 5.11 10.41 6.92
N ARG A 71 6.16 10.11 6.15
CA ARG A 71 6.55 10.95 5.03
C ARG A 71 5.60 10.68 3.87
N ILE A 72 4.79 11.69 3.54
CA ILE A 72 3.88 11.62 2.39
C ILE A 72 4.64 11.99 1.11
N GLY A 73 4.70 11.07 0.16
CA GLY A 73 5.19 11.26 -1.19
C GLY A 73 4.07 11.23 -2.23
N GLU A 74 4.42 11.66 -3.44
CA GLU A 74 3.56 11.43 -4.60
C GLU A 74 3.66 9.95 -5.01
N ASP A 75 2.55 9.41 -5.50
CA ASP A 75 2.55 8.06 -6.06
C ASP A 75 3.44 8.03 -7.32
N PRO A 76 4.40 7.09 -7.44
CA PRO A 76 5.36 7.10 -8.53
C PRO A 76 4.74 6.79 -9.91
N GLU A 77 3.58 6.12 -9.96
CA GLU A 77 2.82 5.96 -11.21
C GLU A 77 2.11 7.28 -11.60
N SER A 78 1.73 8.09 -10.61
CA SER A 78 1.17 9.44 -10.81
C SER A 78 2.22 10.48 -11.21
N ALA A 79 3.45 10.36 -10.73
CA ALA A 79 4.56 11.28 -11.04
C ALA A 79 5.04 11.20 -12.51
N ALA A 80 4.65 10.15 -13.24
CA ALA A 80 4.88 10.01 -14.68
C ALA A 80 3.79 10.70 -15.54
N GLY A 81 2.79 11.33 -14.91
CA GLY A 81 1.65 11.98 -15.56
C GLY A 81 1.79 13.49 -15.76
N ASP A 82 0.88 14.05 -16.56
CA ASP A 82 0.79 15.48 -16.89
C ASP A 82 0.68 16.35 -15.61
N PRO A 83 1.52 17.38 -15.42
CA PRO A 83 1.49 18.26 -14.24
C PRO A 83 0.21 19.11 -14.13
N SER A 84 -0.65 19.10 -15.15
CA SER A 84 -1.99 19.73 -15.16
C SER A 84 -3.10 18.76 -14.77
N ALA A 85 -2.79 17.48 -14.54
CA ALA A 85 -3.76 16.52 -14.03
C ALA A 85 -4.22 16.95 -12.63
N PRO A 86 -5.53 16.79 -12.31
CA PRO A 86 -6.00 17.05 -10.95
C PRO A 86 -5.14 16.24 -9.96
N PRO A 87 -4.88 16.78 -8.74
CA PRO A 87 -4.07 16.10 -7.74
C PRO A 87 -4.53 14.66 -7.65
N THR A 88 -3.63 13.74 -7.92
CA THR A 88 -4.01 12.36 -8.15
C THR A 88 -4.71 11.84 -6.90
N ASP A 89 -5.78 11.05 -7.12
CA ASP A 89 -6.47 10.32 -6.06
C ASP A 89 -5.59 9.18 -5.51
N ALA A 90 -4.26 9.35 -5.54
CA ALA A 90 -3.27 8.39 -5.11
C ALA A 90 -2.09 9.10 -4.44
N PHE A 91 -1.57 8.50 -3.38
CA PHE A 91 -0.35 8.95 -2.72
C PHE A 91 0.35 7.77 -2.06
N GLN A 92 1.62 7.94 -1.81
CA GLN A 92 2.43 7.01 -1.04
C GLN A 92 2.76 7.64 0.31
N ALA A 93 2.75 6.85 1.38
CA ALA A 93 3.19 7.25 2.69
C ALA A 93 4.22 6.27 3.21
N VAL A 94 5.40 6.76 3.59
CA VAL A 94 6.50 5.95 4.08
C VAL A 94 6.62 6.13 5.59
N HIS A 95 6.61 5.02 6.32
CA HIS A 95 7.04 4.97 7.71
C HIS A 95 8.51 4.57 7.74
N GLU A 96 9.35 5.43 8.31
CA GLU A 96 10.76 5.14 8.59
C GLU A 96 10.88 4.82 10.08
N GLY A 97 10.95 3.53 10.41
CA GLY A 97 11.23 3.10 11.77
C GLY A 97 12.73 3.14 12.09
N GLU A 98 13.08 2.91 13.36
CA GLU A 98 14.49 2.84 13.78
C GLU A 98 15.19 1.59 13.21
N GLN A 99 14.45 0.51 12.99
CA GLN A 99 14.95 -0.72 12.37
C GLN A 99 14.33 -0.92 11.00
N VAL A 100 15.01 -1.65 10.12
CA VAL A 100 14.51 -1.94 8.77
C VAL A 100 13.17 -2.67 8.85
N GLU A 101 12.97 -3.57 9.81
CA GLU A 101 11.70 -4.31 9.98
C GLU A 101 10.52 -3.42 10.39
N ASP A 102 10.82 -2.25 10.98
CA ASP A 102 9.82 -1.25 11.35
C ASP A 102 9.46 -0.32 10.19
N CYS A 103 10.23 -0.31 9.09
CA CYS A 103 9.90 0.46 7.91
C CYS A 103 8.74 -0.19 7.15
N TYR A 104 7.86 0.62 6.55
CA TYR A 104 6.87 0.12 5.60
C TYR A 104 6.30 1.25 4.75
N THR A 105 5.79 0.88 3.59
CA THR A 105 5.17 1.80 2.64
C THR A 105 3.67 1.56 2.60
N VAL A 106 2.89 2.64 2.56
CA VAL A 106 1.44 2.61 2.39
C VAL A 106 1.10 3.29 1.07
N ASP A 107 0.58 2.54 0.11
CA ASP A 107 0.07 3.08 -1.16
C ASP A 107 -1.44 3.19 -1.05
N VAL A 108 -1.96 4.40 -1.22
CA VAL A 108 -3.39 4.68 -1.23
C VAL A 108 -3.77 5.14 -2.63
N ARG A 109 -4.82 4.56 -3.21
CA ARG A 109 -5.32 4.94 -4.53
C ARG A 109 -6.83 4.78 -4.65
N SER A 110 -7.49 5.69 -5.35
CA SER A 110 -8.84 5.43 -5.84
C SER A 110 -8.81 4.26 -6.81
N ALA A 111 -9.59 3.22 -6.51
CA ALA A 111 -9.77 2.10 -7.42
C ALA A 111 -10.66 2.51 -8.61
N LYS A 112 -10.87 1.62 -9.58
CA LYS A 112 -11.80 1.86 -10.71
C LYS A 112 -13.17 2.32 -10.19
N PRO A 113 -13.94 3.09 -10.99
CA PRO A 113 -15.27 3.53 -10.57
C PRO A 113 -16.12 2.40 -9.99
N GLY A 114 -16.79 2.66 -8.87
CA GLY A 114 -17.55 1.64 -8.12
C GLY A 114 -16.73 0.62 -7.31
N LEU A 115 -15.38 0.72 -7.28
CA LEU A 115 -14.50 -0.13 -6.47
C LEU A 115 -13.91 0.59 -5.25
N GLY A 116 -14.30 1.85 -4.98
CA GLY A 116 -13.90 2.59 -3.80
C GLY A 116 -12.42 2.97 -3.75
N VAL A 117 -11.80 2.82 -2.58
CA VAL A 117 -10.38 3.17 -2.31
C VAL A 117 -9.59 1.91 -2.01
N ALA A 118 -8.48 1.69 -2.70
CA ALA A 118 -7.54 0.61 -2.41
C ALA A 118 -6.39 1.14 -1.55
N LEU A 119 -6.00 0.34 -0.56
CA LEU A 119 -4.82 0.57 0.26
C LEU A 119 -3.94 -0.68 0.19
N ALA A 120 -2.65 -0.47 -0.05
CA ALA A 120 -1.64 -1.51 0.04
C ALA A 120 -0.63 -1.10 1.12
N VAL A 121 -0.20 -2.06 1.92
CA VAL A 121 0.90 -1.91 2.87
C VAL A 121 1.99 -2.87 2.43
N THR A 122 3.16 -2.35 2.11
CA THR A 122 4.31 -3.12 1.64
C THR A 122 5.41 -3.05 2.68
N LEU A 123 5.84 -4.23 3.14
CA LEU A 123 7.00 -4.37 4.00
C LEU A 123 8.28 -4.30 3.16
N PRO A 124 9.40 -3.87 3.75
CA PRO A 124 10.71 -3.91 3.11
C PRO A 124 11.08 -5.35 2.78
N CYS A 125 12.09 -5.49 1.93
CA CYS A 125 12.62 -6.79 1.53
C CYS A 125 12.92 -7.68 2.74
N LEU A 126 12.15 -8.76 2.85
CA LEU A 126 12.29 -9.77 3.89
C LEU A 126 13.12 -10.93 3.36
N GLU A 127 13.96 -11.48 4.23
CA GLU A 127 14.60 -12.77 3.97
C GLU A 127 13.56 -13.90 4.12
N PRO A 128 13.63 -14.96 3.30
CA PRO A 128 12.79 -16.13 3.48
C PRO A 128 13.10 -16.82 4.81
N PRO A 129 12.09 -17.40 5.49
CA PRO A 129 12.31 -18.09 6.75
C PRO A 129 13.32 -19.23 6.58
N ALA A 130 14.29 -19.33 7.50
CA ALA A 130 15.30 -20.38 7.50
C ALA A 130 14.62 -21.77 7.54
N GLY A 131 14.63 -22.48 6.42
CA GLY A 131 13.91 -23.75 6.25
C GLY A 131 13.04 -23.84 4.98
N ALA A 132 12.96 -22.79 4.16
CA ALA A 132 12.31 -22.83 2.85
C ALA A 132 13.05 -23.68 1.78
N THR A 133 14.02 -24.51 2.20
CA THR A 133 14.55 -25.59 1.38
C THR A 133 13.43 -26.61 1.17
N SER A 134 12.84 -26.60 -0.03
CA SER A 134 12.09 -27.76 -0.51
C SER A 134 13.06 -28.95 -0.54
N ALA A 135 12.81 -29.94 0.31
CA ALA A 135 13.44 -31.25 0.19
C ALA A 135 13.21 -31.82 -1.23
N PRO A 136 14.18 -32.58 -1.77
CA PRO A 136 14.21 -33.03 -3.17
C PRO A 136 13.04 -33.93 -3.58
#